data_AF-A0A1M3Q7A6-F1
#
_entry.id   AF-A0A1M3Q7A6-F1
#
_cell.length_a   1.000
_cell.length_b   1.000
_cell.length_c   1.000
_cell.angle_alpha   90.00
_cell.angle_beta   90.00
_cell.angle_gamma   90.00
#
_symmetry.space_group_name_H-M   'P 1'
#
loop_
_entity.id
_entity.type
_entity.pdbx_description
1 polymer ?
#
loop_
_entity_poly.entity_id
_entity_poly.type
_entity_poly.pdbx_seq_one_letter_code
_entity_poly.pdbx_strand_id
1 'polypeptide(L)'
;MHMRRERDPNLSDKKKAAFIAEHGLLYCERCKMNPAEHYEADVATACIEVHHAKIQVKDMQEDHVTELEDLQCLCANCHRVTHRELAAVARELRKRSNN
;
A
#
# COMPACT_ATOMS: atom_id res chain seq x y z
N MET A 1 3.45 -4.82 8.23
CA MET A 1 4.83 -5.37 8.34
C MET A 1 5.61 -4.88 7.12
N HIS A 2 6.33 -3.76 7.25
CA HIS A 2 7.41 -3.37 6.34
C HIS A 2 8.67 -3.35 7.21
N MET A 3 9.47 -4.42 7.17
CA MET A 3 10.74 -4.44 7.88
C MET A 3 11.83 -3.91 6.95
N ARG A 4 12.13 -2.61 7.11
CA ARG A 4 13.39 -1.95 6.76
C ARG A 4 13.80 -1.72 5.29
N ARG A 5 13.08 -2.18 4.25
CA ARG A 5 13.51 -1.93 2.85
C ARG A 5 12.95 -0.67 2.17
N GLU A 6 11.80 -0.15 2.60
CA GLU A 6 11.28 1.13 2.11
C GLU A 6 11.50 2.22 3.13
N ARG A 7 12.44 3.12 2.86
CA ARG A 7 12.72 4.30 3.71
C ARG A 7 12.91 5.55 2.88
N ASP A 8 11.93 5.89 2.05
CA ASP A 8 11.58 7.30 1.98
C ASP A 8 10.24 7.51 2.70
N PRO A 9 10.25 7.82 4.02
CA PRO A 9 9.01 8.16 4.72
C PRO A 9 8.29 9.32 4.02
N ASN A 10 9.04 10.19 3.31
CA ASN A 10 8.44 11.26 2.53
C ASN A 10 7.61 10.72 1.36
N LEU A 11 7.85 9.52 0.83
CA LEU A 11 7.08 8.99 -0.30
C LEU A 11 5.66 8.58 0.12
N SER A 12 5.54 7.94 1.30
CA SER A 12 4.23 7.64 1.89
C SER A 12 3.45 8.91 2.17
N ASP A 13 4.09 9.89 2.81
CA ASP A 13 3.44 11.15 3.17
C ASP A 13 3.08 11.97 1.92
N LYS A 14 3.96 12.01 0.91
CA LYS A 14 3.68 12.62 -0.39
C LYS A 14 2.51 11.96 -1.09
N LYS A 15 2.42 10.63 -1.10
CA LYS A 15 1.30 9.91 -1.71
C LYS A 15 -0.01 10.23 -0.99
N LYS A 16 -0.04 10.21 0.34
CA LYS A 16 -1.23 10.58 1.11
C LYS A 16 -1.64 12.04 0.86
N ALA A 17 -0.68 12.96 0.84
CA ALA A 17 -0.94 14.36 0.54
C ALA A 17 -1.49 14.56 -0.87
N ALA A 18 -0.89 13.90 -1.87
CA ALA A 18 -1.39 13.91 -3.25
C ALA A 18 -2.80 13.34 -3.35
N PHE A 19 -3.07 12.23 -2.65
CA PHE A 19 -4.40 11.61 -2.59
C PHE A 19 -5.45 12.56 -1.99
N ILE A 20 -5.12 13.25 -0.90
CA ILE A 20 -6.00 14.26 -0.30
C ILE A 20 -6.21 15.44 -1.25
N ALA A 21 -5.16 15.91 -1.93
CA ALA A 21 -5.27 17.00 -2.89
C ALA A 21 -6.18 16.65 -4.08
N GLU A 22 -6.16 15.40 -4.53
CA GLU A 22 -6.96 14.92 -5.65
C GLU A 22 -8.42 14.60 -5.25
N HIS A 23 -8.62 13.97 -4.09
CA HIS A 23 -9.93 13.41 -3.70
C HIS A 23 -10.62 14.16 -2.55
N GLY A 24 -9.95 15.15 -1.94
CA GLY A 24 -10.46 15.96 -0.83
C GLY A 24 -10.40 15.28 0.55
N LEU A 25 -10.28 13.95 0.61
CA LEU A 25 -10.16 13.19 1.85
C LEU A 25 -9.30 11.94 1.68
N LEU A 26 -8.77 11.41 2.78
CA LEU A 26 -7.94 10.20 2.79
C LEU A 26 -8.79 8.99 3.16
N TYR A 27 -9.01 8.07 2.22
CA TYR A 27 -9.79 6.85 2.42
C TYR A 27 -9.12 5.64 1.76
N CYS A 28 -9.61 4.45 2.09
CA CYS A 28 -9.12 3.21 1.48
C CYS A 28 -9.56 3.13 0.01
N GLU A 29 -8.61 3.06 -0.92
CA GLU A 29 -8.90 2.94 -2.35
C GLU A 29 -9.72 1.68 -2.69
N ARG A 30 -9.53 0.59 -1.93
CA ARG A 30 -10.20 -0.71 -2.14
C ARG A 30 -11.61 -0.77 -1.55
N CYS A 31 -11.77 -0.56 -0.24
CA CYS A 31 -13.06 -0.73 0.44
C CYS A 31 -13.80 0.58 0.72
N LYS A 32 -13.23 1.73 0.34
CA LYS A 32 -13.79 3.07 0.56
C LYS A 32 -14.01 3.47 2.02
N MET A 33 -13.49 2.69 2.97
CA MET A 33 -13.51 3.06 4.39
C MET A 33 -12.81 4.40 4.60
N ASN A 34 -13.54 5.34 5.20
CA ASN A 34 -13.08 6.65 5.58
C ASN A 34 -12.78 6.69 7.09
N PRO A 35 -11.50 6.77 7.51
CA PRO A 35 -11.17 6.73 8.92
C PRO A 35 -11.62 7.97 9.69
N ALA A 36 -11.86 9.10 9.02
CA ALA A 36 -12.36 10.32 9.66
C ALA A 36 -13.82 10.19 10.16
N GLU A 37 -14.55 9.15 9.74
CA GLU A 37 -15.88 8.82 10.27
C GLU A 37 -15.82 8.08 11.62
N HIS A 38 -14.65 7.57 11.99
CA HIS A 38 -14.47 6.71 13.17
C HIS A 38 -13.52 7.31 14.20
N TYR A 39 -12.61 8.18 13.78
CA TYR A 39 -11.55 8.71 14.61
C TYR A 39 -11.32 10.20 14.34
N GLU A 40 -10.75 10.88 15.32
CA GLU A 40 -10.29 12.27 15.17
C GLU A 40 -9.23 12.39 14.07
N ALA A 41 -9.22 13.54 13.39
CA ALA A 41 -8.48 13.73 12.14
C ALA A 41 -6.96 13.48 12.27
N ASP A 42 -6.37 13.80 13.43
CA ASP A 42 -4.94 13.65 13.72
C ASP A 42 -4.51 12.17 13.75
N VAL A 43 -5.37 11.29 14.25
CA VAL A 43 -5.11 9.84 14.35
C VAL A 43 -5.72 9.04 13.20
N ALA A 44 -6.77 9.55 12.54
CA ALA A 44 -7.48 8.87 11.45
C ALA A 44 -6.53 8.50 10.28
N THR A 45 -5.55 9.36 9.98
CA THR A 45 -4.60 9.14 8.88
C THR A 45 -3.68 7.93 9.10
N ALA A 46 -3.53 7.46 10.34
CA ALA A 46 -2.78 6.25 10.68
C ALA A 46 -3.49 4.96 10.24
N CYS A 47 -4.81 5.00 10.02
CA CYS A 47 -5.57 3.85 9.55
C CYS A 47 -5.32 3.52 8.07
N ILE A 48 -4.77 4.46 7.31
CA ILE A 48 -4.44 4.31 5.89
C ILE A 48 -2.93 4.12 5.74
N GLU A 49 -2.54 3.01 5.15
CA GLU A 49 -1.18 2.61 4.86
C GLU A 49 -0.95 2.73 3.35
N VAL A 50 0.24 3.19 2.95
CA VAL A 50 0.63 3.24 1.52
C VAL A 50 1.22 1.88 1.14
N HIS A 51 0.58 1.23 0.19
CA HIS A 51 0.93 -0.09 -0.33
C HIS A 51 1.59 0.04 -1.70
N HIS A 52 2.65 -0.74 -1.94
CA HIS A 52 3.26 -0.87 -3.27
C HIS A 52 2.45 -1.90 -4.07
N ALA A 53 1.63 -1.42 -5.00
CA ALA A 53 0.58 -2.19 -5.66
C ALA A 53 1.12 -3.20 -6.68
N LYS A 54 2.23 -2.89 -7.36
CA LYS A 54 2.76 -3.73 -8.45
C LYS A 54 3.66 -4.87 -7.97
N ILE A 55 4.47 -4.65 -6.94
CA ILE A 55 5.50 -5.60 -6.49
C ILE A 55 5.60 -5.55 -4.98
N GLN A 56 5.68 -6.71 -4.32
CA GLN A 56 6.04 -6.72 -2.90
C GLN A 56 7.46 -6.19 -2.76
N VAL A 57 7.71 -5.30 -1.81
CA VAL A 57 9.03 -4.71 -1.52
C VAL A 57 10.19 -5.72 -1.56
N LYS A 58 9.93 -6.94 -1.08
CA LYS A 58 10.92 -8.01 -1.01
C LYS A 58 11.34 -8.56 -2.38
N ASP A 59 10.48 -8.41 -3.38
CA ASP A 59 10.61 -8.92 -4.75
C ASP A 59 11.01 -7.79 -5.74
N MET A 60 11.21 -6.54 -5.26
CA MET A 60 11.75 -5.44 -6.06
C MET A 60 13.21 -5.70 -6.43
N GLN A 61 13.58 -5.45 -7.69
CA GLN A 61 14.97 -5.45 -8.15
C GLN A 61 15.69 -4.17 -7.70
N GLU A 62 17.03 -4.18 -7.68
CA GLU A 62 17.85 -3.06 -7.16
C GLU A 62 17.68 -1.74 -7.93
N ASP A 63 17.19 -1.80 -9.17
CA ASP A 63 16.93 -0.68 -10.07
C ASP A 63 15.45 -0.30 -10.19
N HIS A 64 14.57 -0.87 -9.36
CA HIS A 64 13.14 -0.58 -9.45
C HIS A 64 12.84 0.84 -8.93
N VAL A 65 12.40 1.71 -9.83
CA VAL A 65 11.89 3.04 -9.52
C VAL A 65 10.41 2.93 -9.16
N THR A 66 10.05 3.30 -7.94
CA THR A 66 8.65 3.39 -7.51
C THR A 66 8.09 4.75 -7.90
N GLU A 67 7.06 4.76 -8.75
CA GLU A 67 6.27 5.96 -9.06
C GLU A 67 5.07 6.08 -8.12
N LEU A 68 4.49 7.28 -7.97
CA LEU A 68 3.30 7.48 -7.13
C LEU A 68 2.08 6.67 -7.61
N GLU A 69 2.05 6.32 -8.90
CA GLU A 69 1.03 5.47 -9.53
C GLU A 69 1.18 4.00 -9.13
N ASP A 70 2.37 3.60 -8.68
CA ASP A 70 2.64 2.26 -8.14
C ASP A 70 2.20 2.12 -6.68
N LEU A 71 1.71 3.20 -6.08
CA LEU A 71 1.31 3.28 -4.68
C LEU A 71 -0.20 3.36 -4.54
N GLN A 72 -0.72 2.67 -3.53
CA GLN A 72 -2.14 2.65 -3.17
C GLN A 72 -2.34 2.98 -1.69
N CYS A 73 -3.26 3.87 -1.38
CA CYS A 73 -3.75 4.14 -0.04
C CYS A 73 -4.77 3.07 0.39
N LEU A 74 -4.37 2.14 1.24
CA LEU A 74 -5.21 1.05 1.73
C LEU A 74 -5.42 1.13 3.24
N CYS A 75 -6.60 0.73 3.72
CA CYS A 75 -6.75 0.54 5.16
C CYS A 75 -5.92 -0.65 5.65
N ALA A 76 -5.60 -0.66 6.94
CA ALA A 76 -4.79 -1.71 7.56
C ALA A 76 -5.31 -3.14 7.29
N ASN A 77 -6.63 -3.32 7.12
CA ASN A 77 -7.23 -4.62 6.78
C ASN A 77 -7.02 -4.98 5.30
N CYS A 78 -7.39 -4.09 4.38
CA CYS A 78 -7.17 -4.29 2.95
C CYS A 78 -5.69 -4.48 2.63
N HIS A 79 -4.81 -3.73 3.30
CA HIS A 79 -3.38 -3.88 3.14
C HIS A 79 -2.89 -5.30 3.49
N ARG A 80 -3.33 -5.84 4.63
CA ARG A 80 -3.04 -7.23 5.03
C ARG A 80 -3.59 -8.24 4.01
N VAL A 81 -4.81 -8.03 3.51
CA VAL A 81 -5.43 -8.92 2.50
C VAL A 81 -4.63 -8.90 1.19
N THR A 82 -4.29 -7.72 0.67
CA THR A 82 -3.51 -7.59 -0.58
C THR A 82 -2.16 -8.29 -0.46
N HIS A 83 -1.45 -8.17 0.67
CA HIS A 83 -0.22 -8.91 0.88
C HIS A 83 -0.40 -10.44 0.84
N ARG A 84 -1.52 -10.96 1.35
CA ARG A 84 -1.83 -12.40 1.32
C ARG A 84 -2.17 -12.88 -0.08
N GLU A 85 -2.94 -12.09 -0.84
CA GLU A 85 -3.27 -12.37 -2.25
C GLU A 85 -2.00 -12.44 -3.10
N LEU A 86 -1.13 -11.42 -3.02
CA LEU A 86 0.15 -11.39 -3.73
C LEU A 86 1.04 -12.60 -3.36
N ALA A 87 1.08 -12.98 -2.07
CA ALA A 87 1.85 -14.13 -1.63
C ALA A 87 1.28 -15.45 -2.18
N ALA A 88 -0.04 -15.57 -2.35
CA ALA A 88 -0.68 -16.74 -2.95
C ALA A 88 -0.35 -16.85 -4.44
N VAL A 89 -0.49 -15.75 -5.19
CA VAL A 89 -0.11 -15.67 -6.61
C VAL A 89 1.35 -16.07 -6.83
N ALA A 90 2.26 -15.51 -6.03
CA ALA A 90 3.69 -15.85 -6.13
C ALA A 90 3.98 -17.34 -5.87
N ARG A 91 3.20 -18.01 -5.00
CA ARG A 91 3.33 -19.46 -4.77
C ARG A 91 2.84 -20.26 -5.98
N GLU A 92 1.75 -19.86 -6.61
CA GLU A 92 1.22 -20.53 -7.80
C GLU A 92 2.16 -20.41 -8.99
N LEU A 93 2.73 -19.24 -9.24
CA LEU A 93 3.72 -19.02 -10.30
C LEU A 93 4.96 -19.91 -10.12
N ARG A 94 5.47 -20.04 -8.89
CA ARG A 94 6.58 -20.95 -8.57
C ARG A 94 6.23 -22.42 -8.85
N LYS A 95 5.00 -22.86 -8.54
CA LYS A 95 4.56 -24.23 -8.84
C LYS A 95 4.54 -24.51 -10.34
N ARG A 96 4.07 -23.56 -11.15
CA ARG A 96 4.02 -23.69 -12.62
C ARG A 96 5.41 -23.72 -13.27
N SER A 97 6.39 -23.05 -12.70
CA SER A 97 7.76 -22.99 -13.24
C SER A 97 8.60 -24.23 -12.92
N ASN A 98 8.11 -25.06 -11.98
CA ASN A 98 8.82 -26.24 -11.48
C ASN A 98 8.24 -27.57 -12.02
N ASN A 99 7.35 -27.48 -13.00
CA ASN A 99 6.64 -28.58 -13.65
C ASN A 99 6.73 -28.42 -15.16
#